data_AF-A0A1G9R0A2-F1
#
_entry.id   AF-A0A1G9R0A2-F1
#
_cell.length_a   1.000
_cell.length_b   1.000
_cell.length_c   1.000
_cell.angle_alpha   90.00
_cell.angle_beta   90.00
_cell.angle_gamma   90.00
#
_symmetry.space_group_name_H-M   'P 1'
#
loop_
_entity.id
_entity.type
_entity.pdbx_description
1 polymer ?
#
loop_
_entity_poly.entity_id
_entity_poly.type
_entity_poly.pdbx_seq_one_letter_code
_entity_poly.pdbx_strand_id
1 'polypeptide(L)'
;MLPPARPRKLAKVPFVELADGRLQGVVSSGSDIERVYVSSVAAGSYEFACSTNNNRPCGGARGSFCNHIFALITEAVLQYGVERVARYLRVDAADMDAQAIYALMMGARPSQADSAAAAQVFSRFLRHLAYVELPATTDPLPEMQWFPPTRVVV
;
A
#
# COMPACT_ATOMS: atom_id res chain seq x y z
N MET A 1 0.42 -25.76 -4.60
CA MET A 1 -0.04 -24.87 -5.70
C MET A 1 -0.21 -23.48 -5.11
N LEU A 2 0.44 -22.43 -5.65
CA LEU A 2 0.17 -21.06 -5.19
C LEU A 2 -1.23 -20.67 -5.67
N PRO A 3 -2.14 -20.20 -4.81
CA PRO A 3 -3.42 -19.69 -5.27
C PRO A 3 -3.19 -18.50 -6.22
N PRO A 4 -4.02 -18.37 -7.28
CA PRO A 4 -3.89 -17.25 -8.21
C PRO A 4 -4.04 -15.92 -7.49
N ALA A 5 -3.28 -14.92 -7.92
CA ALA A 5 -3.35 -13.57 -7.38
C ALA A 5 -4.79 -13.04 -7.51
N ARG A 6 -5.33 -12.46 -6.43
CA ARG A 6 -6.68 -11.88 -6.45
C ARG A 6 -6.74 -10.71 -7.45
N PRO A 7 -7.83 -10.54 -8.22
CA PRO A 7 -7.99 -9.41 -9.12
C PRO A 7 -7.86 -8.08 -8.35
N ARG A 8 -6.94 -7.23 -8.79
CA ARG A 8 -6.65 -5.93 -8.17
C ARG A 8 -7.51 -4.83 -8.76
N LYS A 9 -7.99 -3.90 -7.92
CA LYS A 9 -8.64 -2.66 -8.39
C LYS A 9 -7.58 -1.59 -8.68
N LEU A 10 -6.75 -1.83 -9.69
CA LEU A 10 -5.62 -0.95 -10.07
C LEU A 10 -6.06 0.49 -10.34
N ALA A 11 -7.28 0.70 -10.83
CA ALA A 11 -7.83 2.03 -11.07
C ALA A 11 -7.95 2.87 -9.79
N LYS A 12 -8.14 2.25 -8.60
CA LYS A 12 -8.35 2.98 -7.35
C LYS A 12 -7.08 3.12 -6.51
N VAL A 13 -6.33 2.04 -6.34
CA VAL A 13 -5.05 2.02 -5.61
C VAL A 13 -4.01 1.34 -6.50
N PRO A 14 -3.38 2.09 -7.42
CA PRO A 14 -2.42 1.51 -8.36
C PRO A 14 -1.18 0.95 -7.67
N PHE A 15 -0.79 1.51 -6.53
CA PHE A 15 0.45 1.13 -5.85
C PHE A 15 0.29 1.16 -4.33
N VAL A 16 0.77 0.10 -3.68
CA VAL A 16 0.83 -0.05 -2.23
C VAL A 16 2.10 -0.83 -1.90
N GLU A 17 2.75 -0.49 -0.79
CA GLU A 17 3.92 -1.19 -0.30
C GLU A 17 4.01 -1.12 1.24
N LEU A 18 4.68 -2.13 1.81
CA LEU A 18 5.16 -2.14 3.18
C LEU A 18 6.68 -1.94 3.12
N ALA A 19 7.14 -0.71 3.23
CA ALA A 19 8.55 -0.35 3.11
C ALA A 19 8.95 0.76 4.08
N ASP A 20 10.22 0.79 4.48
CA ASP A 20 10.81 1.86 5.32
C ASP A 20 10.04 2.17 6.61
N GLY A 21 9.45 1.14 7.23
CA GLY A 21 8.65 1.30 8.44
C GLY A 21 7.29 1.96 8.22
N ARG A 22 6.82 2.06 6.97
CA ARG A 22 5.53 2.67 6.61
C ARG A 22 4.69 1.74 5.74
N LEU A 23 3.38 1.80 5.92
CA LEU A 23 2.43 1.45 4.88
C LEU A 23 2.27 2.68 3.99
N GLN A 24 2.59 2.58 2.72
CA GLN A 24 2.59 3.72 1.82
C GLN A 24 2.21 3.34 0.39
N GLY A 25 1.80 4.32 -0.39
CA GLY A 25 1.45 4.07 -1.78
C GLY A 25 0.78 5.24 -2.47
N VAL A 26 0.19 4.94 -3.63
CA VAL A 26 -0.46 5.89 -4.51
C VAL A 26 -1.92 5.50 -4.68
N VAL A 27 -2.80 6.48 -4.48
CA VAL A 27 -4.26 6.32 -4.57
C VAL A 27 -4.80 7.30 -5.60
N SER A 28 -5.61 6.80 -6.54
CA SER A 28 -6.18 7.62 -7.60
C SER A 28 -7.23 8.59 -7.03
N SER A 29 -7.23 9.81 -7.56
CA SER A 29 -8.29 10.79 -7.32
C SER A 29 -9.61 10.29 -7.92
N GLY A 30 -10.71 10.51 -7.19
CA GLY A 30 -12.05 10.17 -7.70
C GLY A 30 -12.61 11.21 -8.68
N SER A 31 -12.01 12.40 -8.75
CA SER A 31 -12.56 13.55 -9.47
C SER A 31 -11.73 13.97 -10.69
N ASP A 32 -10.55 13.38 -10.87
CA ASP A 32 -9.57 13.78 -11.88
C ASP A 32 -8.62 12.63 -12.11
N ILE A 33 -8.53 12.12 -13.34
CA ILE A 33 -7.74 10.94 -13.68
C ILE A 33 -6.23 11.19 -13.64
N GLU A 34 -5.80 12.44 -13.85
CA GLU A 34 -4.38 12.82 -13.86
C GLU A 34 -3.84 13.09 -12.44
N ARG A 35 -4.75 13.19 -11.46
CA ARG A 35 -4.39 13.47 -10.08
C ARG A 35 -4.31 12.18 -9.27
N VAL A 36 -3.19 12.01 -8.59
CA VAL A 36 -3.02 10.94 -7.60
C VAL A 36 -2.59 11.50 -6.26
N TYR A 37 -2.90 10.76 -5.21
CA TYR A 37 -2.53 11.05 -3.85
C TYR A 37 -1.47 10.06 -3.38
N VAL A 38 -0.38 10.58 -2.86
CA VAL A 38 0.62 9.79 -2.14
C VAL A 38 0.22 9.77 -0.68
N SER A 39 -0.04 8.59 -0.14
CA SER A 39 -0.50 8.39 1.24
C SER A 39 0.46 7.49 1.99
N SER A 40 0.70 7.78 3.27
CA SER A 40 1.53 6.92 4.12
C SER A 40 1.09 6.95 5.57
N VAL A 41 1.36 5.85 6.28
CA VAL A 41 1.15 5.66 7.73
C VAL A 41 2.39 4.98 8.30
N ALA A 42 3.02 5.58 9.30
CA ALA A 42 4.14 4.98 10.03
C ALA A 42 3.69 3.78 10.89
N ALA A 43 4.50 2.74 10.94
CA ALA A 43 4.30 1.62 11.86
C ALA A 43 4.51 2.07 13.32
N GLY A 44 3.64 1.63 14.22
CA GLY A 44 3.72 1.92 15.65
C GLY A 44 3.24 3.31 16.08
N SER A 45 3.76 4.38 15.47
CA SER A 45 3.31 5.76 15.80
C SER A 45 2.04 6.17 15.05
N TYR A 46 1.73 5.48 13.94
CA TYR A 46 0.61 5.76 13.05
C TYR A 46 0.61 7.17 12.45
N GLU A 47 1.75 7.87 12.53
CA GLU A 47 1.94 9.18 11.92
C GLU A 47 1.65 9.12 10.43
N PHE A 48 0.75 9.99 9.99
CA PHE A 48 0.21 9.92 8.63
C PHE A 48 0.51 11.15 7.81
N ALA A 49 0.64 10.94 6.51
CA ALA A 49 0.76 12.00 5.53
C ALA A 49 -0.04 11.65 4.29
N CYS A 50 -0.70 12.65 3.70
CA CYS A 50 -1.35 12.51 2.40
C CYS A 50 -1.29 13.83 1.64
N SER A 51 -0.71 13.77 0.44
CA SER A 51 -0.58 14.91 -0.48
C SER A 51 -0.81 14.46 -1.91
N THR A 52 -1.13 15.38 -2.80
CA THR A 52 -1.15 15.12 -4.24
C THR A 52 0.27 14.90 -4.78
N ASN A 53 0.38 14.37 -6.00
CA ASN A 53 1.63 14.23 -6.75
C ASN A 53 2.39 15.55 -7.02
N ASN A 54 1.75 16.70 -6.88
CA ASN A 54 2.39 18.02 -6.91
C ASN A 54 2.54 18.66 -5.51
N ASN A 55 2.63 17.84 -4.46
CA ASN A 55 2.86 18.24 -3.07
C ASN A 55 1.81 19.20 -2.46
N ARG A 56 0.58 19.23 -3.00
CA ARG A 56 -0.52 19.95 -2.33
C ARG A 56 -1.10 19.08 -1.21
N PRO A 57 -1.36 19.63 -0.01
CA PRO A 57 -1.91 18.86 1.10
C PRO A 57 -3.30 18.32 0.76
N CYS A 58 -3.59 17.09 1.19
CA CYS A 58 -4.91 16.50 1.00
C CYS A 58 -5.94 17.20 1.90
N GLY A 59 -7.01 17.74 1.28
CA GLY A 59 -8.07 18.44 2.02
C GLY A 59 -8.78 17.58 3.08
N GLY A 60 -8.81 16.26 2.89
CA GLY A 60 -9.40 15.31 3.84
C GLY A 60 -8.46 14.83 4.95
N ALA A 61 -7.16 15.17 4.89
CA ALA A 61 -6.17 14.72 5.87
C ALA A 61 -5.91 15.76 6.97
N ARG A 62 -6.89 16.63 7.26
CA ARG A 62 -6.75 17.70 8.27
C ARG A 62 -6.97 17.13 9.67
N GLY A 63 -5.89 16.68 10.32
CA GLY A 63 -5.91 16.21 11.71
C GLY A 63 -6.50 14.81 11.93
N SER A 64 -6.79 14.07 10.86
CA SER A 64 -7.29 12.68 10.92
C SER A 64 -6.94 11.95 9.62
N PHE A 65 -7.06 10.61 9.63
CA PHE A 65 -6.92 9.83 8.40
C PHE A 65 -8.00 10.22 7.39
N CYS A 66 -7.58 10.38 6.14
CA CYS A 66 -8.47 10.63 5.02
C CYS A 66 -8.91 9.32 4.36
N ASN A 67 -9.91 9.40 3.47
CA ASN A 67 -10.39 8.25 2.72
C ASN A 67 -9.31 7.60 1.82
N HIS A 68 -8.24 8.33 1.44
CA HIS A 68 -7.12 7.74 0.70
C HIS A 68 -6.30 6.78 1.59
N ILE A 69 -6.07 7.12 2.85
CA ILE A 69 -5.39 6.25 3.80
C ILE A 69 -6.23 4.99 4.05
N PHE A 70 -7.55 5.14 4.22
CA PHE A 70 -8.43 3.99 4.36
C PHE A 70 -8.41 3.06 3.13
N ALA A 71 -8.48 3.64 1.93
CA ALA A 71 -8.36 2.87 0.68
C ALA A 71 -7.01 2.15 0.57
N LEU A 72 -5.92 2.80 1.00
CA LEU A 72 -4.58 2.22 1.01
C LEU A 72 -4.49 1.02 1.96
N ILE A 73 -5.02 1.12 3.19
CA ILE A 73 -5.05 0.02 4.17
C ILE A 73 -5.87 -1.15 3.61
N THR A 74 -7.03 -0.86 3.03
CA THR A 74 -7.89 -1.89 2.42
C THR A 74 -7.15 -2.66 1.32
N GLU A 75 -6.46 -1.94 0.43
CA GLU A 75 -5.69 -2.59 -0.64
C GLU A 75 -4.48 -3.36 -0.09
N ALA A 76 -3.81 -2.86 0.94
CA ALA A 76 -2.71 -3.55 1.59
C ALA A 76 -3.16 -4.90 2.17
N VAL A 77 -4.29 -4.91 2.88
CA VAL A 77 -4.87 -6.15 3.44
C VAL A 77 -5.26 -7.11 2.32
N LEU A 78 -5.82 -6.60 1.21
CA LEU A 78 -6.16 -7.41 0.06
C LEU A 78 -4.93 -8.08 -0.60
N GLN A 79 -3.80 -7.37 -0.70
CA GLN A 79 -2.59 -7.86 -1.38
C GLN A 79 -1.67 -8.69 -0.48
N TYR A 80 -1.49 -8.27 0.76
CA TYR A 80 -0.49 -8.84 1.67
C TYR A 80 -1.09 -9.74 2.75
N GLY A 81 -2.41 -9.71 2.92
CA GLY A 81 -3.12 -10.40 4.00
C GLY A 81 -3.13 -9.58 5.29
N VAL A 82 -4.20 -9.73 6.08
CA VAL A 82 -4.41 -8.96 7.32
C VAL A 82 -3.27 -9.15 8.31
N GLU A 83 -2.86 -10.40 8.57
CA GLU A 83 -1.84 -10.72 9.59
C GLU A 83 -0.52 -10.01 9.30
N ARG A 84 -0.09 -10.01 8.03
CA ARG A 84 1.15 -9.36 7.62
C ARG A 84 1.08 -7.85 7.78
N VAL A 85 -0.05 -7.24 7.40
CA VAL A 85 -0.26 -5.79 7.52
C VAL A 85 -0.32 -5.37 8.98
N ALA A 86 -1.11 -6.07 9.81
CA ALA A 86 -1.24 -5.82 11.24
C ALA A 86 0.11 -5.93 11.96
N ARG A 87 0.84 -7.04 11.73
CA ARG A 87 2.17 -7.24 12.30
C ARG A 87 3.15 -6.16 11.89
N TYR A 88 3.15 -5.79 10.61
CA TYR A 88 4.03 -4.74 10.11
C TYR A 88 3.74 -3.38 10.74
N LEU A 89 2.45 -3.03 10.86
CA LEU A 89 2.00 -1.78 11.47
C LEU A 89 2.05 -1.77 13.00
N ARG A 90 2.32 -2.93 13.63
CA ARG A 90 2.31 -3.13 15.09
C ARG A 90 0.93 -2.92 15.72
N VAL A 91 -0.10 -3.37 15.00
CA VAL A 91 -1.49 -3.38 15.47
C VAL A 91 -1.79 -4.78 16.02
N ASP A 92 -2.18 -4.86 17.29
CA ASP A 92 -2.67 -6.12 17.88
C ASP A 92 -4.08 -6.41 17.36
N ALA A 93 -4.12 -7.33 16.39
CA ALA A 93 -5.29 -7.58 15.57
C ALA A 93 -5.42 -9.09 15.32
N ALA A 94 -5.85 -9.84 16.34
CA ALA A 94 -6.32 -11.21 16.11
C ALA A 94 -7.66 -11.16 15.36
N ASP A 95 -7.76 -11.89 14.24
CA ASP A 95 -8.99 -12.06 13.44
C ASP A 95 -9.67 -10.77 12.94
N MET A 96 -8.87 -9.78 12.56
CA MET A 96 -9.38 -8.48 12.08
C MET A 96 -9.51 -8.39 10.56
N ASP A 97 -10.19 -7.35 10.09
CA ASP A 97 -10.20 -6.91 8.71
C ASP A 97 -9.52 -5.53 8.56
N ALA A 98 -9.56 -4.95 7.35
CA ALA A 98 -9.00 -3.62 7.10
C ALA A 98 -9.69 -2.51 7.92
N GLN A 99 -10.99 -2.65 8.20
CA GLN A 99 -11.76 -1.67 8.97
C GLN A 99 -11.31 -1.64 10.43
N ALA A 100 -11.08 -2.81 11.01
CA ALA A 100 -10.64 -2.94 12.38
C ALA A 100 -9.20 -2.42 12.56
N ILE A 101 -8.28 -2.71 11.62
CA ILE A 101 -6.94 -2.09 11.58
C ILE A 101 -7.04 -0.56 11.54
N TYR A 102 -7.87 -0.03 10.64
CA TYR A 102 -8.08 1.42 10.53
C TYR A 102 -8.60 2.03 11.84
N ALA A 103 -9.60 1.41 12.46
CA ALA A 103 -10.21 1.91 13.69
C ALA A 103 -9.23 1.93 14.87
N LEU A 104 -8.41 0.88 15.03
CA LEU A 104 -7.39 0.83 16.09
C LEU A 104 -6.33 1.92 15.93
N MET A 105 -5.82 2.11 14.71
CA MET A 105 -4.85 3.17 14.44
C MET A 105 -5.45 4.56 14.69
N MET A 106 -6.69 4.78 14.25
CA MET A 106 -7.41 6.03 14.53
C MET A 106 -7.65 6.26 16.03
N GLY A 107 -7.95 5.20 16.79
CA GLY A 107 -8.14 5.26 18.23
C GLY A 107 -6.89 5.70 19.01
N ALA A 108 -5.70 5.45 18.45
CA ALA A 108 -4.42 5.91 19.00
C ALA A 108 -4.16 7.43 18.78
N ARG A 109 -5.06 8.13 18.08
CA ARG A 109 -4.99 9.58 17.81
C ARG A 109 -3.66 10.01 17.17
N PRO A 110 -3.35 9.48 15.98
CA PRO A 110 -2.07 9.76 15.33
C PRO A 110 -1.91 11.23 14.97
N SER A 111 -0.67 11.71 15.02
CA SER A 111 -0.28 13.03 14.51
C SER A 111 -0.13 13.01 12.99
N GLN A 112 -0.39 14.16 12.38
CA GLN A 112 -0.08 14.39 10.98
C GLN A 112 1.42 14.68 10.84
N ALA A 113 2.10 13.89 10.00
CA ALA A 113 3.50 14.09 9.65
C ALA A 113 3.65 15.04 8.44
N ASP A 114 4.89 15.40 8.14
CA ASP A 114 5.23 16.07 6.88
C ASP A 114 5.07 15.13 5.67
N SER A 115 5.14 15.69 4.47
CA SER A 115 5.05 14.95 3.22
C SER A 115 6.41 14.49 2.67
N ALA A 116 7.46 14.41 3.50
CA ALA A 116 8.83 14.14 3.00
C ALA A 116 8.95 12.78 2.29
N ALA A 117 8.22 11.76 2.76
CA ALA A 117 8.19 10.44 2.13
C ALA A 117 7.54 10.44 0.73
N ALA A 118 6.74 11.45 0.37
CA ALA A 118 5.89 11.41 -0.81
C ALA A 118 6.68 11.29 -2.13
N ALA A 119 7.79 12.03 -2.27
CA ALA A 119 8.60 12.03 -3.48
C ALA A 119 9.26 10.66 -3.75
N GLN A 120 9.74 9.99 -2.70
CA GLN A 120 10.37 8.68 -2.82
C GLN A 120 9.34 7.60 -3.18
N VAL A 121 8.17 7.62 -2.52
CA VAL A 121 7.05 6.71 -2.82
C VAL A 121 6.58 6.90 -4.25
N PHE A 122 6.41 8.15 -4.70
CA PHE A 122 6.01 8.42 -6.08
C PHE A 122 7.06 7.94 -7.09
N SER A 123 8.35 8.13 -6.80
CA SER A 123 9.44 7.62 -7.65
C SER A 123 9.43 6.10 -7.76
N ARG A 124 9.15 5.38 -6.66
CA ARG A 124 8.99 3.92 -6.66
C ARG A 124 7.76 3.49 -7.46
N PHE A 125 6.66 4.23 -7.36
CA PHE A 125 5.48 4.00 -8.17
C PHE A 125 5.78 4.14 -9.68
N LEU A 126 6.48 5.19 -10.11
CA LEU A 126 6.87 5.34 -11.51
C LEU A 126 7.75 4.17 -11.98
N ARG A 127 8.68 3.72 -11.13
CA ARG A 127 9.48 2.52 -11.42
C ARG A 127 8.61 1.26 -11.50
N HIS A 128 7.58 1.14 -10.67
CA HIS A 128 6.62 0.04 -10.74
C HIS A 128 5.84 0.03 -12.06
N LEU A 129 5.39 1.19 -12.53
CA LEU A 129 4.69 1.31 -13.82
C LEU A 129 5.56 0.84 -14.99
N ALA A 130 6.85 1.18 -14.99
CA ALA A 130 7.78 0.71 -16.01
C ALA A 130 7.86 -0.82 -16.10
N TYR A 131 7.65 -1.55 -14.99
CA TYR A 131 7.57 -3.01 -15.02
C TYR A 131 6.23 -3.53 -15.57
N VAL A 132 5.13 -2.79 -15.37
CA VAL A 132 3.81 -3.15 -15.87
C VAL A 132 3.70 -2.93 -17.39
N GLU A 133 4.52 -2.03 -17.94
CA GLU A 133 4.62 -1.79 -19.39
C GLU A 133 5.34 -2.90 -20.15
N LEU A 134 6.05 -3.79 -19.45
CA LEU A 134 6.72 -4.92 -20.09
C LEU A 134 5.69 -5.97 -20.57
N PRO A 135 5.89 -6.56 -21.76
CA PRO A 135 5.03 -7.64 -22.23
C PRO A 135 5.10 -8.82 -21.25
N ALA A 136 3.93 -9.34 -20.88
CA ALA A 136 3.86 -10.54 -20.06
C ALA A 136 4.49 -11.72 -20.81
N THR A 137 5.39 -12.44 -20.15
CA THR A 137 5.97 -13.68 -20.67
C THR A 137 5.80 -14.81 -19.66
N THR A 138 5.67 -16.03 -20.18
CA THR A 138 5.73 -17.28 -19.42
C THR A 138 7.05 -18.03 -19.65
N ASP A 139 7.99 -17.41 -20.38
CA ASP A 139 9.32 -17.95 -20.58
C ASP A 139 9.99 -18.23 -19.24
N PRO A 140 10.75 -19.33 -19.13
CA PRO A 140 11.42 -19.68 -17.89
C PRO A 140 12.44 -18.59 -17.55
N LEU A 141 12.31 -18.00 -16.36
CA LEU A 141 13.31 -17.09 -15.80
C LEU A 141 14.58 -17.90 -15.52
N PRO A 142 15.70 -17.67 -16.24
CA PRO A 142 16.91 -18.46 -16.09
C PRO A 142 17.44 -18.46 -14.65
N GLU A 143 17.28 -17.37 -13.92
CA GLU A 143 17.72 -17.23 -12.53
C GLU A 143 16.86 -18.04 -11.55
N MET A 144 15.62 -18.39 -11.92
CA MET A 144 14.76 -19.24 -11.11
C MET A 144 15.23 -20.70 -11.05
N GLN A 145 16.14 -21.13 -11.94
CA GLN A 145 16.72 -22.46 -11.92
C GLN A 145 17.56 -22.75 -10.66
N TRP A 146 18.05 -21.70 -9.98
CA TRP A 146 18.82 -21.83 -8.75
C TRP A 146 17.95 -22.03 -7.51
N PHE A 147 16.64 -21.77 -7.62
CA PHE A 147 15.71 -22.00 -6.53
C PHE A 147 15.09 -23.40 -6.68
N PRO A 148 15.30 -24.31 -5.72
CA PRO A 148 14.66 -25.61 -5.78
C PRO A 148 13.14 -25.41 -5.85
N PRO A 149 12.42 -26.11 -6.76
CA PRO A 149 10.98 -25.98 -6.86
C PRO A 149 10.38 -26.28 -5.49
N THR A 150 9.57 -25.36 -4.97
CA THR A 150 8.82 -25.58 -3.73
C THR A 150 7.99 -26.85 -3.93
N ARG A 151 8.26 -27.87 -3.10
CA ARG A 151 7.63 -29.20 -3.18
C ARG A 151 6.14 -29.07 -3.51
N VAL A 152 5.71 -29.78 -4.55
CA VAL A 152 4.31 -30.09 -4.74
C VAL A 152 3.90 -30.93 -3.52
N VAL A 153 3.10 -30.34 -2.63
CA VAL A 153 2.35 -31.12 -1.64
C VAL A 153 1.23 -31.79 -2.45
N VAL A 154 1.35 -33.11 -2.59
CA VAL A 154 0.34 -34.00 -3.19
C VAL A 154 -0.78 -34.22 -2.19
#